data_AF-A0A851QIK7-F1
#
_entry.id   AF-A0A851QIK7-F1
#
_cell.length_a   1.000
_cell.length_b   1.000
_cell.length_c   1.000
_cell.angle_alpha   90.00
_cell.angle_beta   90.00
_cell.angle_gamma   90.00
#
_symmetry.space_group_name_H-M   'P 1'
#
loop_
_entity.id
_entity.type
_entity.pdbx_description
1 polymer ?
#
loop_
_entity_poly.entity_id
_entity_poly.type
_entity_poly.pdbx_seq_one_letter_code
_entity_poly.pdbx_strand_id
1 'polypeptide(L)' 'PMVQELADELLRTCQRLHRKSSMPRLNPAIGVGISCKGWGPRHDDAVYRLLVPLQAPRGHAFHLELAS' A
#
# COMPACT_ATOMS: atom_id res chain seq x y z
N PRO A 1 -4.23 -15.49 1.52
CA PRO A 1 -3.57 -15.71 2.83
C PRO A 1 -4.08 -14.66 3.81
N MET A 2 -4.21 -14.99 5.10
CA MET A 2 -4.85 -14.12 6.12
C MET A 2 -4.36 -12.66 6.11
N VAL A 3 -3.06 -12.44 5.89
CA VAL A 3 -2.46 -11.10 5.81
C VAL A 3 -2.98 -10.28 4.63
N GLN A 4 -3.18 -10.90 3.47
CA GLN A 4 -3.68 -10.22 2.28
C GLN A 4 -5.15 -9.83 2.45
N GLU A 5 -5.96 -10.70 3.04
CA GLU A 5 -7.37 -10.43 3.34
C GLU A 5 -7.52 -9.27 4.35
N LEU A 6 -6.68 -9.26 5.40
CA LEU A 6 -6.63 -8.17 6.36
C LEU A 6 -6.24 -6.84 5.68
N ALA A 7 -5.21 -6.86 4.83
CA ALA A 7 -4.78 -5.68 4.11
C ALA A 7 -5.89 -5.14 3.20
N ASP A 8 -6.55 -6.01 2.45
CA ASP A 8 -7.64 -5.62 1.56
C ASP A 8 -8.83 -4.99 2.33
N GLU A 9 -9.17 -5.53 3.51
CA GLU A 9 -10.24 -4.97 4.34
C GLU A 9 -9.90 -3.60 4.91
N LEU A 10 -8.65 -3.41 5.36
CA LEU A 10 -8.15 -2.11 5.79
C LEU A 10 -8.22 -1.08 4.66
N LEU A 11 -7.75 -1.44 3.46
CA LEU A 11 -7.77 -0.55 2.30
C LEU A 11 -9.20 -0.16 1.89
N ARG A 12 -10.13 -1.11 1.88
CA ARG A 12 -11.55 -0.84 1.62
C ARG A 12 -12.15 0.11 2.66
N THR A 13 -11.82 -0.08 3.93
CA THR A 13 -12.28 0.79 5.02
C THR A 13 -11.72 2.21 4.87
N CYS A 14 -10.42 2.34 4.60
CA CYS A 14 -9.79 3.63 4.33
C CYS A 14 -10.44 4.36 3.14
N GLN A 15 -10.72 3.66 2.04
CA GLN A 15 -11.40 4.24 0.87
C GLN A 15 -12.81 4.74 1.21
N ARG A 16 -13.57 3.98 2.01
CA ARG A 16 -14.92 4.38 2.43
C ARG A 16 -14.89 5.66 3.27
N LEU A 17 -13.94 5.77 4.19
CA LEU A 17 -13.77 6.95 5.04
C LEU A 17 -13.41 8.20 4.23
N HIS A 18 -12.63 8.05 3.16
CA HIS A 18 -12.13 9.17 2.35
C HIS A 18 -12.88 9.37 1.03
N ARG A 19 -14.05 8.77 0.86
CA ARG A 19 -14.79 8.76 -0.43
C ARG A 19 -15.12 10.17 -0.98
N LYS A 20 -15.19 11.19 -0.13
CA LYS A 20 -15.52 12.57 -0.52
C LYS A 20 -14.31 13.52 -0.55
N SER A 21 -13.11 13.05 -0.21
CA SER A 21 -11.91 13.89 -0.26
C SER A 21 -11.17 13.72 -1.59
N SER A 22 -10.27 14.65 -1.89
CA SER A 22 -9.30 14.54 -2.97
C SER A 22 -8.14 13.56 -2.64
N MET A 23 -8.37 12.58 -1.76
CA MET A 23 -7.37 11.59 -1.41
C MET A 23 -7.14 10.61 -2.58
N PRO A 24 -5.90 10.12 -2.75
CA PRO A 24 -5.61 9.05 -3.68
C PRO A 24 -6.50 7.83 -3.50
N ARG A 25 -6.88 7.20 -4.61
CA ARG A 25 -7.50 5.87 -4.56
C ARG A 25 -6.42 4.85 -4.24
N LEU A 26 -6.67 4.04 -3.21
CA LEU A 26 -5.79 2.92 -2.84
C LEU A 26 -6.07 1.75 -3.79
N ASN A 27 -5.06 1.12 -4.37
CA ASN A 27 -5.22 -0.12 -5.15
C ASN A 27 -4.91 -1.36 -4.28
N PRO A 28 -5.25 -2.58 -4.76
CA PRO A 28 -4.94 -3.80 -4.03
C PRO A 28 -3.47 -3.88 -3.61
N ALA A 29 -3.23 -4.34 -2.38
CA ALA A 29 -1.89 -4.45 -1.83
C ALA A 29 -1.08 -5.49 -2.59
N ILE A 30 0.17 -5.16 -2.90
CA ILE A 30 1.14 -6.06 -3.51
C ILE A 30 2.04 -6.57 -2.39
N GLY A 31 2.08 -7.89 -2.21
CA GLY A 31 3.05 -8.56 -1.36
C GLY A 31 4.45 -8.28 -1.88
N VAL A 32 5.25 -7.53 -1.12
CA VAL A 32 6.65 -7.30 -1.49
C VAL A 32 7.50 -8.26 -0.73
N GLY A 33 8.24 -9.09 -1.46
CA GLY A 33 9.31 -9.83 -0.86
C GLY A 33 10.59 -8.99 -0.65
N ILE A 34 11.30 -9.06 0.49
CA ILE A 34 12.76 -9.00 0.65
C ILE A 34 13.54 -9.92 -0.35
N SER A 35 13.26 -9.81 -1.64
CA SER A 35 14.24 -10.06 -2.70
C SER A 35 14.79 -8.75 -3.28
N CYS A 36 14.47 -7.60 -2.68
CA CYS A 36 15.48 -6.55 -2.48
C CYS A 36 16.43 -7.04 -1.36
N LYS A 37 17.27 -8.03 -1.70
CA LYS A 37 18.21 -8.83 -0.89
C LYS A 37 17.82 -9.14 0.57
N GLY A 38 17.14 -10.27 0.79
CA GLY A 38 17.27 -11.03 2.05
C GLY A 38 16.01 -11.30 2.88
N TRP A 39 15.07 -12.13 2.39
CA TRP A 39 14.29 -12.94 3.33
C TRP A 39 15.06 -14.23 3.54
N GLY A 40 15.74 -14.30 4.67
CA GLY A 40 15.75 -15.55 5.42
C GLY A 40 14.75 -15.39 6.57
N PRO A 41 14.11 -16.47 7.04
CA PRO A 41 13.41 -16.44 8.30
C PRO A 41 14.48 -16.27 9.39
N ARG A 42 14.80 -15.03 9.74
CA ARG A 42 15.41 -14.79 11.03
C ARG A 42 14.26 -14.81 12.02
N HIS A 43 14.20 -15.94 12.71
CA HIS A 43 13.39 -16.22 13.89
C HIS A 43 12.93 -14.94 14.61
N ASP A 44 11.62 -14.87 14.85
CA ASP A 44 10.88 -13.99 15.76
C ASP A 44 10.27 -12.65 15.30
N ASP A 45 10.60 -12.07 14.14
CA ASP A 45 9.93 -10.84 13.68
C ASP A 45 9.36 -10.98 12.26
N ALA A 46 8.16 -11.57 12.13
CA ALA A 46 7.43 -11.69 10.88
C ALA A 46 6.86 -10.33 10.42
N VAL A 47 7.73 -9.40 10.00
CA VAL A 47 7.32 -8.12 9.44
C VAL A 47 6.88 -8.31 7.99
N TYR A 48 5.56 -8.28 7.76
CA TYR A 48 4.99 -8.29 6.42
C TYR A 48 5.07 -6.90 5.80
N ARG A 49 5.72 -6.79 4.64
CA ARG A 49 5.81 -5.54 3.87
C ARG A 49 4.87 -5.61 2.67
N LEU A 50 4.01 -4.61 2.57
CA LEU A 50 3.04 -4.47 1.50
C LEU A 50 3.25 -3.11 0.83
N LEU A 51 3.21 -3.10 -0.50
CA LEU A 51 3.07 -1.85 -1.25
C LEU A 51 1.61 -1.67 -1.64
N VAL A 52 1.10 -0.48 -1.41
CA VAL A 52 -0.27 -0.09 -1.78
C VAL A 52 -0.14 0.95 -2.89
N PRO A 53 -0.32 0.59 -4.17
CA PRO A 53 -0.23 1.57 -5.24
C PRO A 53 -1.30 2.63 -5.07
N LEU A 54 -0.92 3.89 -5.22
CA LEU A 54 -1.82 5.03 -5.18
C LEU A 54 -2.21 5.44 -6.60
N GLN A 55 -3.48 5.69 -6.83
CA GLN A 55 -3.98 6.30 -8.06
C GLN A 55 -4.46 7.72 -7.76
N ALA A 56 -4.03 8.67 -8.58
CA ALA A 56 -4.47 10.06 -8.45
C ALA A 56 -6.01 10.16 -8.61
N PRO A 57 -6.67 11.07 -7.88
CA PRO A 57 -8.07 11.39 -8.13
C PRO A 57 -8.29 11.80 -9.59
N ARG A 58 -9.54 11.70 -10.06
CA ARG A 58 -9.88 12.15 -11.43
C ARG A 58 -9.50 13.63 -11.60
N GLY A 59 -8.89 13.96 -12.74
CA GLY A 59 -8.42 15.32 -13.04
C GLY A 59 -7.13 15.73 -12.31
N HIS A 60 -6.47 14.81 -11.59
CA HIS A 60 -5.21 15.07 -10.90
C HIS A 60 -4.11 14.14 -11.42
N ALA A 61 -2.85 14.56 -11.25
CA ALA A 61 -1.67 13.76 -11.53
C ALA A 61 -0.70 13.87 -10.34
N PHE A 62 0.08 12.82 -10.11
CA PHE A 62 1.20 12.89 -9.18
C PHE A 62 2.39 13.54 -9.88
N HIS A 63 3.01 14.49 -9.20
CA HIS A 63 4.25 15.11 -9.64
C HIS A 63 5.35 14.74 -8.64
N LEU A 64 6.51 14.36 -9.16
CA LEU A 64 7.69 14.16 -8.34
C LEU A 64 8.21 15.54 -7.92
N GLU A 65 8.20 15.84 -6.62
CA GLU A 65 8.96 16.97 -6.10
C GLU A 65 10.44 16.60 -6.07
N LEU A 66 11.24 17.29 -6.89
CA LEU A 66 12.69 17.24 -6.77
C LEU A 66 13.07 18.17 -5.60
N ALA A 67 13.84 17.65 -4.65
CA ALA A 67 14.25 18.39 -3.46
C ALA A 67 14.84 19.76 -3.82
N SER A 68 14.41 20.82 -3.13
CA SER A 68 14.95 22.18 -3.28
C SER A 68 16.30 22.33 -2.59
#